data_AF-A0ABD7KC95-F1
#
_entry.id   AF-A0ABD7KC95-F1
#
_cell.length_a   1.000
_cell.length_b   1.000
_cell.length_c   1.000
_cell.angle_alpha   90.00
_cell.angle_beta   90.00
_cell.angle_gamma   90.00
#
_symmetry.space_group_name_H-M   'P 1'
#
loop_
_entity.id
_entity.type
_entity.pdbx_description
1 polymer ?
#
loop_
_entity_poly.entity_id
_entity_poly.type
_entity_poly.pdbx_seq_one_letter_code
_entity_poly.pdbx_strand_id
1 'polypeptide(L)'
;MAMFISIGEGGGPPGAGWSTSGGVFDCIVEETRKLFKENEQCCLKAIYTPLDEQGQSFIALDYVDESCFNLFYKYCKKAMDEFPLSERAKIVPASHIPGILWNWSEVLRLMREDSRYRVLSGL
;
A
#
# COMPACT_ATOMS: atom_id res chain seq x y z
N MET A 1 -15.47 8.72 -4.92
CA MET A 1 -14.23 9.47 -4.63
C MET A 1 -13.06 8.66 -5.16
N ALA A 2 -12.06 9.28 -5.78
CA ALA A 2 -10.80 8.61 -6.06
C ALA A 2 -9.98 8.58 -4.77
N MET A 3 -9.32 7.45 -4.50
CA MET A 3 -8.43 7.28 -3.36
C MET A 3 -6.99 7.16 -3.84
N PHE A 4 -6.02 7.50 -2.99
CA PHE A 4 -4.63 7.65 -3.41
C PHE A 4 -3.64 6.99 -2.44
N ILE A 5 -2.57 6.39 -2.98
CA ILE A 5 -1.40 5.94 -2.20
C ILE A 5 -0.23 6.80 -2.65
N SER A 6 0.27 7.64 -1.75
CA SER A 6 1.39 8.56 -2.03
C SER A 6 2.73 7.88 -1.72
N ILE A 7 3.68 7.91 -2.66
CA ILE A 7 4.85 7.01 -2.66
C ILE A 7 6.20 7.76 -2.71
N GLY A 8 6.30 9.10 -2.71
CA GLY A 8 7.61 9.78 -2.58
C GLY A 8 7.67 11.30 -2.81
N GLU A 9 8.71 11.94 -2.26
CA GLU A 9 9.05 13.34 -2.53
C GLU A 9 9.82 13.52 -3.86
N GLY A 10 9.19 14.18 -4.84
CA GLY A 10 9.80 15.28 -5.61
C GLY A 10 11.13 15.11 -6.35
N GLY A 11 11.59 13.90 -6.69
CA GLY A 11 12.68 13.69 -7.66
C GLY A 11 12.20 13.33 -9.07
N GLY A 12 11.02 12.74 -9.16
CA GLY A 12 10.16 12.75 -10.35
C GLY A 12 9.20 13.93 -10.30
N PRO A 13 8.28 14.08 -11.27
CA PRO A 13 7.26 15.12 -11.17
C PRO A 13 6.53 15.02 -9.82
N PRO A 14 6.20 16.14 -9.16
CA PRO A 14 5.52 16.14 -7.87
C PRO A 14 4.23 15.30 -7.93
N GLY A 15 4.00 14.43 -6.93
CA GLY A 15 2.82 13.58 -6.85
C GLY A 15 2.98 12.15 -7.36
N ALA A 16 4.14 11.53 -7.20
CA ALA A 16 4.31 10.11 -7.48
C ALA A 16 3.46 9.26 -6.52
N GLY A 17 2.47 8.57 -7.09
CA GLY A 17 1.57 7.71 -6.33
C GLY A 17 0.54 7.06 -7.24
N TRP A 18 -0.35 6.29 -6.62
CA TRP A 18 -1.34 5.50 -7.35
C TRP A 18 -2.74 5.92 -6.97
N SER A 19 -3.56 6.27 -7.97
CA SER A 19 -4.97 6.61 -7.80
C SER A 19 -5.86 5.46 -8.26
N THR A 20 -6.88 5.13 -7.48
CA THR A 20 -7.83 4.08 -7.81
C THR A 20 -9.20 4.34 -7.18
N SER A 21 -10.16 3.44 -7.42
CA SER A 21 -11.48 3.49 -6.79
C SER A 21 -11.42 3.13 -5.30
N GLY A 22 -12.37 3.63 -4.50
CA GLY A 22 -12.45 3.32 -3.07
C GLY A 22 -12.43 1.83 -2.73
N GLY A 23 -13.22 1.02 -3.44
CA GLY A 23 -13.27 -0.42 -3.16
C GLY A 23 -11.94 -1.14 -3.43
N VAL A 24 -11.21 -0.75 -4.47
CA VAL A 24 -9.88 -1.31 -4.78
C VAL A 24 -8.85 -0.81 -3.76
N PHE A 25 -8.89 0.49 -3.44
CA PHE A 25 -8.05 1.08 -2.41
C PHE A 25 -8.20 0.36 -1.08
N ASP A 26 -9.42 0.20 -0.59
CA ASP A 26 -9.71 -0.50 0.67
C ASP A 26 -9.14 -1.92 0.67
N CYS A 27 -9.24 -2.66 -0.45
CA CYS A 27 -8.65 -3.99 -0.54
C CYS A 27 -7.12 -3.94 -0.37
N ILE A 28 -6.45 -2.98 -1.02
CA ILE A 28 -4.99 -2.83 -0.93
C ILE A 28 -4.58 -2.41 0.48
N VAL A 29 -5.10 -1.29 0.96
CA VAL A 29 -4.62 -0.69 2.21
C VAL A 29 -5.08 -1.46 3.44
N GLU A 30 -6.29 -2.00 3.50
CA GLU A 30 -6.77 -2.68 4.71
C GLU A 30 -6.19 -4.08 4.87
N GLU A 31 -6.02 -4.84 3.78
CA GLU A 31 -5.35 -6.14 3.87
C GLU A 31 -3.85 -5.97 4.15
N THR A 32 -3.20 -4.92 3.64
CA THR A 32 -1.83 -4.58 4.02
C THR A 32 -1.73 -4.20 5.50
N ARG A 33 -2.69 -3.40 5.99
CA ARG A 33 -2.76 -2.91 7.38
C ARG A 33 -2.77 -4.07 8.38
N LYS A 34 -3.52 -5.14 8.11
CA LYS A 34 -3.67 -6.31 8.99
C LYS A 34 -2.35 -7.05 9.28
N LEU A 35 -1.32 -6.85 8.46
CA LEU A 35 -0.05 -7.54 8.62
C LEU A 35 0.92 -6.83 9.58
N PHE A 36 0.65 -5.56 9.95
CA PHE A 36 1.46 -4.82 10.90
C PHE A 36 1.34 -5.38 12.32
N LYS A 37 2.48 -5.52 13.00
CA LYS A 37 2.57 -6.04 14.37
C LYS A 37 2.53 -4.93 15.42
N GLU A 38 2.40 -5.32 16.68
CA GLU A 38 2.38 -4.38 17.82
C GLU A 38 3.66 -3.54 17.94
N ASN A 39 4.83 -4.11 17.63
CA ASN A 39 6.10 -3.39 17.65
C ASN A 39 6.35 -2.54 16.39
N GLU A 40 5.45 -2.59 15.40
CA GLU A 40 5.56 -1.87 14.12
C GLU A 40 4.55 -0.72 14.02
N GLN A 41 3.85 -0.40 15.11
CA GLN A 41 2.79 0.60 15.18
C GLN A 41 3.27 2.02 14.86
N CYS A 42 4.56 2.31 15.06
CA CYS A 42 5.14 3.60 14.65
C CYS A 42 5.06 3.78 13.13
N CYS A 43 5.46 2.76 12.36
CA CYS A 43 5.32 2.78 10.89
C CYS A 43 3.85 2.81 10.48
N LEU A 44 3.00 1.99 11.11
CA LEU A 44 1.57 1.95 10.79
C LEU A 44 0.92 3.33 10.95
N LYS A 45 1.11 3.97 12.10
CA LYS A 45 0.57 5.32 12.34
C LYS A 45 1.10 6.32 11.34
N ALA A 46 2.42 6.37 11.12
CA ALA A 46 3.02 7.31 10.18
C ALA A 46 2.43 7.21 8.77
N ILE A 47 2.10 6.00 8.31
CA ILE A 47 1.54 5.76 6.97
C ILE A 47 0.04 6.11 6.90
N TYR A 48 -0.73 5.71 7.90
CA TYR A 48 -2.20 5.74 7.86
C TYR A 48 -2.83 6.96 8.53
N THR A 49 -2.09 7.76 9.30
CA THR A 49 -2.61 9.00 9.94
C THR A 49 -3.41 9.92 9.00
N PRO A 50 -2.99 10.17 7.74
CA PRO A 50 -3.80 10.99 6.83
C PRO A 50 -5.21 10.42 6.60
N LEU A 51 -5.32 9.11 6.43
CA LEU A 51 -6.60 8.42 6.26
C LEU A 51 -7.41 8.40 7.55
N ASP A 52 -6.79 7.96 8.65
CA ASP A 52 -7.49 7.61 9.89
C ASP A 52 -7.83 8.82 10.76
N GLU A 53 -6.87 9.73 10.95
CA GLU A 53 -6.98 10.83 11.93
C GLU A 53 -7.33 12.16 11.25
N GLN A 54 -6.98 12.30 9.96
CA GLN A 54 -7.19 13.55 9.20
C GLN A 54 -8.33 13.43 8.19
N GLY A 55 -8.98 12.26 8.09
CA GLY A 55 -10.13 12.03 7.22
C GLY A 55 -9.84 12.21 5.72
N GLN A 56 -8.58 12.06 5.30
CA GLN A 56 -8.17 12.22 3.92
C GLN A 56 -8.49 10.96 3.11
N SER A 57 -8.49 11.09 1.77
CA SER A 57 -8.71 9.97 0.85
C SER A 57 -7.39 9.28 0.43
N PHE A 58 -6.37 9.29 1.29
CA PHE A 58 -5.05 8.72 0.96
C PHE A 58 -4.27 8.22 2.18
N ILE A 59 -3.32 7.31 1.92
CA ILE A 59 -2.21 7.01 2.83
C ILE A 59 -0.91 7.61 2.27
N ALA A 60 0.06 7.89 3.14
CA ALA A 60 1.31 8.55 2.73
C ALA A 60 2.54 7.71 3.09
N LEU A 61 3.32 7.37 2.08
CA LEU A 61 4.65 6.78 2.23
C LEU A 61 5.76 7.81 2.02
N ASP A 62 5.44 9.06 1.69
CA ASP A 62 6.41 10.10 1.30
C ASP A 62 7.39 10.43 2.41
N TYR A 63 6.89 10.49 3.64
CA TYR A 63 7.65 10.97 4.80
C TYR A 63 8.16 9.85 5.71
N VAL A 64 7.89 8.59 5.36
CA VAL A 64 8.41 7.47 6.14
C VAL A 64 9.83 7.14 5.73
N ASP A 65 10.61 6.67 6.69
CA ASP A 65 11.99 6.28 6.48
C ASP A 65 12.10 4.99 5.63
N GLU A 66 13.34 4.66 5.26
CA GLU A 66 13.66 3.47 4.47
C GLU A 66 13.11 2.18 5.12
N SER A 67 13.14 2.10 6.45
CA SER A 67 12.68 0.93 7.20
C SER A 67 11.17 0.72 7.06
N CYS A 68 10.37 1.75 7.38
CA CYS A 68 8.92 1.70 7.27
C CYS A 68 8.46 1.55 5.81
N PHE A 69 9.16 2.18 4.85
CA PHE A 69 8.87 2.05 3.43
C PHE A 69 9.01 0.60 2.94
N ASN A 70 10.14 -0.04 3.25
CA ASN A 70 10.38 -1.43 2.84
C ASN A 70 9.54 -2.43 3.64
N LEU A 71 9.19 -2.12 4.90
CA LEU A 71 8.25 -2.90 5.68
C LEU A 71 6.85 -2.89 5.05
N PHE A 72 6.35 -1.71 4.69
CA PHE A 72 5.08 -1.59 3.97
C PHE A 72 5.14 -2.33 2.64
N TYR A 73 6.21 -2.19 1.86
CA TYR A 73 6.37 -2.94 0.60
C TYR A 73 6.23 -4.45 0.80
N LYS A 74 6.93 -4.99 1.81
CA LYS A 74 6.91 -6.43 2.13
C LYS A 74 5.51 -6.91 2.47
N TYR A 75 4.79 -6.15 3.30
CA TYR A 75 3.42 -6.49 3.68
C TYR A 75 2.43 -6.29 2.54
N CYS A 76 2.57 -5.21 1.78
CA CYS A 76 1.77 -4.93 0.59
C CYS A 76 1.90 -6.09 -0.42
N LYS A 77 3.13 -6.57 -0.67
CA LYS A 77 3.35 -7.73 -1.53
C LYS A 77 2.74 -9.00 -0.96
N LYS A 78 2.97 -9.28 0.32
CA LYS A 78 2.40 -10.46 0.98
C LYS A 78 0.87 -10.46 0.93
N ALA A 79 0.25 -9.33 1.22
CA ALA A 79 -1.19 -9.15 1.17
C ALA A 79 -1.74 -9.34 -0.26
N MET A 80 -1.06 -8.85 -1.29
CA MET A 80 -1.41 -9.12 -2.69
C MET A 80 -1.39 -10.63 -3.01
N ASP A 81 -0.32 -11.31 -2.62
CA ASP A 81 -0.11 -12.74 -2.89
C ASP A 81 -1.18 -13.60 -2.17
N GLU A 82 -1.58 -13.22 -0.96
CA GLU A 82 -2.58 -13.91 -0.15
C GLU A 82 -4.03 -13.48 -0.45
N PHE A 83 -4.23 -12.32 -1.12
CA PHE A 83 -5.55 -11.72 -1.33
C PHE A 83 -6.59 -12.67 -1.94
N PRO A 84 -6.31 -13.45 -3.00
CA PRO A 84 -7.30 -14.33 -3.61
C PRO A 84 -7.91 -15.38 -2.66
N LEU A 85 -7.22 -15.68 -1.55
CA LEU A 85 -7.64 -16.63 -0.52
C LEU A 85 -8.24 -15.95 0.73
N SER A 86 -8.21 -14.62 0.79
CA SER A 86 -8.69 -13.84 1.93
C SER A 86 -10.22 -13.82 2.04
N GLU A 87 -10.74 -13.57 3.26
CA GLU A 87 -12.18 -13.35 3.46
C GLU A 87 -12.72 -12.17 2.63
N ARG A 88 -11.89 -11.13 2.41
CA ARG A 88 -12.27 -9.98 1.60
C ARG A 88 -12.47 -10.34 0.13
N ALA A 89 -11.65 -11.23 -0.42
CA ALA A 89 -11.83 -11.69 -1.80
C ALA A 89 -13.13 -12.50 -1.98
N LYS A 90 -13.62 -13.20 -0.95
CA LYS A 90 -14.88 -13.97 -1.02
C LYS A 90 -16.12 -13.10 -1.25
N ILE A 91 -16.08 -11.83 -0.83
CA ILE A 91 -17.19 -10.88 -1.00
C ILE A 91 -17.04 -9.98 -2.23
N VAL A 92 -15.92 -10.10 -2.95
CA VAL A 92 -15.66 -9.39 -4.21
C VAL A 92 -16.09 -10.29 -5.38
N PRO A 93 -16.77 -9.75 -6.42
CA PRO A 93 -17.04 -10.52 -7.62
C PRO A 93 -15.75 -11.11 -8.21
N ALA A 94 -15.73 -12.41 -8.48
CA ALA A 94 -14.53 -13.11 -8.95
C ALA A 94 -13.91 -12.48 -10.23
N SER A 95 -14.74 -11.90 -11.09
CA SER A 95 -14.32 -11.16 -12.29
C SER A 95 -13.51 -9.89 -12.00
N HIS A 96 -13.60 -9.33 -10.79
CA HIS A 96 -12.88 -8.12 -10.38
C HIS A 96 -11.52 -8.41 -9.74
N ILE A 97 -11.29 -9.63 -9.26
CA ILE A 97 -10.04 -10.03 -8.58
C ILE A 97 -8.80 -9.74 -9.44
N PRO A 98 -8.74 -10.09 -10.74
CA PRO A 98 -7.57 -9.77 -11.56
C PRO A 98 -7.28 -8.27 -11.65
N GLY A 99 -8.34 -7.44 -11.71
CA GLY A 99 -8.19 -5.98 -11.75
C GLY A 99 -7.66 -5.41 -10.43
N ILE A 100 -8.06 -5.97 -9.29
CA ILE A 100 -7.52 -5.58 -7.98
C ILE A 100 -6.04 -5.94 -7.89
N LEU A 101 -5.67 -7.18 -8.25
CA LEU A 101 -4.28 -7.62 -8.24
C LEU A 101 -3.40 -6.79 -9.17
N TRP A 102 -3.93 -6.39 -10.34
CA TRP A 102 -3.21 -5.50 -11.25
C TRP A 102 -2.95 -4.12 -10.61
N ASN A 103 -3.95 -3.50 -9.98
CA ASN A 103 -3.75 -2.23 -9.26
C ASN A 103 -2.71 -2.36 -8.16
N TRP A 104 -2.73 -3.47 -7.44
CA TRP A 104 -1.74 -3.77 -6.41
C TRP A 104 -0.33 -3.90 -6.98
N SER A 105 -0.19 -4.57 -8.11
CA SER A 105 1.09 -4.73 -8.79
C SER A 105 1.68 -3.39 -9.25
N GLU A 106 0.83 -2.43 -9.62
CA GLU A 106 1.25 -1.07 -9.97
C GLU A 106 1.74 -0.29 -8.75
N VAL A 107 1.07 -0.41 -7.60
CA VAL A 107 1.56 0.15 -6.33
C VAL A 107 2.95 -0.40 -6.01
N LEU A 108 3.12 -1.73 -6.08
CA LEU A 108 4.43 -2.36 -5.83
C LEU A 108 5.48 -1.94 -6.86
N ARG A 109 5.10 -1.74 -8.13
CA ARG A 109 6.01 -1.24 -9.17
C ARG A 109 6.52 0.15 -8.83
N LEU A 110 5.62 1.08 -8.52
CA LEU A 110 5.97 2.45 -8.13
C LEU A 110 6.86 2.48 -6.89
N MET A 111 6.56 1.65 -5.89
CA MET A 111 7.43 1.53 -4.71
C MET A 111 8.84 1.06 -5.07
N ARG A 112 8.98 0.09 -6.00
CA ARG A 112 10.31 -0.38 -6.44
C ARG A 112 11.13 0.66 -7.20
N GLU A 113 10.46 1.64 -7.80
CA GLU A 113 11.09 2.75 -8.52
C GLU A 113 11.55 3.86 -7.58
N ASP A 114 11.07 3.88 -6.33
CA ASP A 114 11.52 4.84 -5.31
C ASP A 114 12.92 4.52 -4.79
N SER A 115 13.74 5.56 -4.61
CA SER A 115 15.13 5.47 -4.13
C SER A 115 15.31 4.80 -2.76
N ARG A 116 14.26 4.80 -1.92
CA ARG A 116 14.24 4.14 -0.60
C ARG A 116 14.01 2.65 -0.73
N TYR A 117 13.52 2.15 -1.87
CA TYR A 117 13.38 0.72 -2.04
C TYR A 117 14.75 0.04 -2.07
N ARG A 118 14.90 -0.98 -1.22
CA ARG A 118 16.05 -1.87 -1.24
C ARG A 118 15.58 -3.26 -1.62
N VAL A 119 16.29 -3.90 -2.55
CA VAL A 119 16.18 -5.35 -2.73
C VAL A 119 16.65 -5.99 -1.42
N LEU A 120 15.71 -6.33 -0.55
CA LEU A 120 15.98 -7.09 0.67
C LEU A 120 16.54 -8.44 0.24
N SER A 121 17.86 -8.50 0.17
CA SER A 121 18.63 -9.69 -0.13
C SER A 121 18.68 -10.52 1.15
N GLY A 122 17.84 -11.55 1.24
CA GLY A 122 17.98 -12.61 2.24
C GLY A 122 17.28 -12.38 3.58
N LEU A 123 16.22 -13.16 3.79
CA LEU A 123 16.11 -14.04 4.95
C LEU A 123 15.84 -15.45 4.43
#